data_AF-R6SS69-F1
#
_entry.id   AF-R6SS69-F1
#
_cell.length_a   1.000
_cell.length_b   1.000
_cell.length_c   1.000
_cell.angle_alpha   90.00
_cell.angle_beta   90.00
_cell.angle_gamma   90.00
#
_symmetry.space_group_name_H-M   'P 1'
#
loop_
_entity.id
_entity.type
_entity.pdbx_description
1 polymer ?
#
loop_
_entity_poly.entity_id
_entity_poly.type
_entity_poly.pdbx_seq_one_letter_code
_entity_poly.pdbx_strand_id
1 'polypeptide(L)'
;MACRNAYSTRNIAEEAAAALSSVTTPAVAKNADRLLFGVDSKMQAHDPLQNHLENFEWVVRNKIYPNFYGRYLTGENCLTKEEIGFLHRKGCKIAAVYADSGAKQTQGEGAILAKKIDIRAFELGIPEGTAIFLEIGENEAVSRDFMIGFARTLMIEGFTPGWKANTDAKFAFDRTFSTGMQTDKDIFQKCLIWAVAPTVKEYNGITTSHLIHPDRWMPYAPSGITRAEIAIWQYGVECHPIEDDMGRVSTFNLDLVRNEQVIVEKMF
;
A
#
# COMPACT_ATOMS: atom_id res chain seq x y z
N MET A 1 -32.01 -26.31 19.24
CA MET A 1 -30.86 -25.39 19.21
C MET A 1 -30.12 -25.32 17.86
N ALA A 2 -30.28 -26.27 16.94
CA ALA A 2 -29.61 -26.24 15.63
C ALA A 2 -30.11 -25.14 14.65
N CYS A 3 -31.40 -24.77 14.69
CA CYS A 3 -31.95 -23.82 13.73
C CYS A 3 -31.50 -22.37 13.96
N ARG A 4 -31.29 -21.93 15.21
CA ARG A 4 -30.90 -20.54 15.51
C ARG A 4 -29.49 -20.20 15.00
N ASN A 5 -28.57 -21.15 15.11
CA ASN A 5 -27.21 -21.01 14.58
C ASN A 5 -27.24 -20.97 13.05
N ALA A 6 -28.03 -21.83 12.40
CA ALA A 6 -28.14 -21.85 10.93
C ALA A 6 -28.69 -20.53 10.34
N TYR A 7 -29.67 -19.89 11.01
CA TYR A 7 -30.18 -18.58 10.59
C TYR A 7 -29.15 -17.46 10.80
N SER A 8 -28.42 -17.47 11.92
CA SER A 8 -27.35 -16.49 12.17
C SER A 8 -26.22 -16.62 11.16
N THR A 9 -25.80 -17.85 10.81
CA THR A 9 -24.76 -18.09 9.81
C THR A 9 -25.20 -17.72 8.40
N ARG A 10 -26.49 -17.92 8.05
CA ARG A 10 -27.04 -17.46 6.76
C ARG A 10 -27.03 -15.94 6.64
N ASN A 11 -27.47 -15.21 7.67
CA ASN A 11 -27.45 -13.74 7.65
C ASN A 11 -26.03 -13.18 7.51
N ILE A 12 -25.06 -13.75 8.23
CA ILE A 12 -23.64 -13.35 8.10
C ILE A 12 -23.12 -13.63 6.68
N ALA A 13 -23.49 -14.77 6.08
CA ALA A 13 -23.08 -15.10 4.72
C ALA A 13 -23.74 -14.18 3.66
N GLU A 14 -25.00 -13.78 3.87
CA GLU A 14 -25.72 -12.85 3.00
C GLU A 14 -25.17 -11.42 3.11
N GLU A 15 -24.86 -10.95 4.32
CA GLU A 15 -24.20 -9.65 4.55
C GLU A 15 -22.79 -9.62 3.96
N ALA A 16 -22.00 -10.67 4.14
CA ALA A 16 -20.68 -10.79 3.52
C ALA A 16 -20.76 -10.81 1.98
N ALA A 17 -21.74 -11.50 1.40
CA ALA A 17 -21.97 -11.51 -0.04
C ALA A 17 -22.41 -10.14 -0.58
N ALA A 18 -23.25 -9.42 0.16
CA ALA A 18 -23.66 -8.06 -0.18
C ALA A 18 -22.47 -7.07 -0.11
N ALA A 19 -21.66 -7.13 0.95
CA ALA A 19 -20.45 -6.30 1.09
C ALA A 19 -19.45 -6.56 -0.03
N LEU A 20 -19.21 -7.83 -0.38
CA LEU A 20 -18.34 -8.18 -1.51
C LEU A 20 -18.88 -7.70 -2.86
N SER A 21 -20.20 -7.60 -3.01
CA SER A 21 -20.85 -7.15 -4.25
C SER A 21 -20.82 -5.63 -4.41
N SER A 22 -20.77 -4.86 -3.32
CA SER A 22 -20.66 -3.39 -3.35
C SER A 22 -19.23 -2.88 -3.60
N VAL A 23 -18.20 -3.72 -3.38
CA VAL A 23 -16.81 -3.33 -3.68
C VAL A 23 -16.58 -3.28 -5.19
N THR A 24 -16.35 -2.08 -5.69
CA THR A 24 -16.06 -1.83 -7.10
C THR A 24 -14.63 -2.21 -7.45
N THR A 25 -14.45 -2.81 -8.63
CA THR A 25 -13.12 -2.97 -9.24
C THR A 25 -12.46 -1.60 -9.41
N PRO A 26 -11.20 -1.41 -8.99
CA PRO A 26 -10.47 -0.17 -9.19
C PRO A 26 -10.45 0.26 -10.66
N ALA A 27 -10.66 1.56 -10.89
CA ALA A 27 -10.53 2.11 -12.23
C ALA A 27 -9.08 1.99 -12.71
N VAL A 28 -8.89 1.49 -13.93
CA VAL A 28 -7.60 1.45 -14.61
C VAL A 28 -7.29 2.84 -15.18
N ALA A 29 -6.02 3.26 -15.14
CA ALA A 29 -5.60 4.54 -15.71
C ALA A 29 -5.97 4.62 -17.21
N LYS A 30 -6.88 5.54 -17.57
CA LYS A 30 -7.10 5.91 -18.98
C LYS A 30 -6.04 6.95 -19.35
N ASN A 31 -5.20 6.64 -20.35
CA ASN A 31 -4.17 7.52 -20.96
C ASN A 31 -3.87 8.79 -20.15
N ALA A 32 -3.30 8.61 -18.96
CA ALA A 32 -2.84 9.73 -18.16
C ALA A 32 -1.44 10.08 -18.65
N ASP A 33 -1.29 11.30 -19.18
CA ASP A 33 -0.01 11.88 -19.59
C ASP A 33 0.81 12.36 -18.38
N ARG A 34 0.18 12.47 -17.20
CA ARG A 34 0.79 12.99 -15.97
C ARG A 34 1.06 11.88 -14.96
N LEU A 35 2.27 11.89 -14.41
CA LEU A 35 2.67 11.09 -13.27
C LEU A 35 2.55 11.95 -12.00
N LEU A 36 1.95 11.39 -10.95
CA LEU A 36 1.75 12.05 -9.66
C LEU A 36 2.76 11.49 -8.67
N PHE A 37 3.49 12.39 -8.02
CA PHE A 37 4.61 12.03 -7.16
C PHE A 37 4.16 11.79 -5.72
N GLY A 38 4.73 10.80 -5.09
CA GLY A 38 4.63 10.57 -3.66
C GLY A 38 5.94 9.98 -3.13
N VAL A 39 5.93 9.71 -1.83
CA VAL A 39 7.04 9.07 -1.13
C VAL A 39 6.49 8.10 -0.11
N ASP A 40 7.29 7.13 0.33
CA ASP A 40 7.06 6.39 1.56
C ASP A 40 8.32 6.44 2.44
N SER A 41 8.14 6.37 3.75
CA SER A 41 9.28 6.29 4.67
C SER A 41 8.94 5.45 5.88
N LYS A 42 9.96 4.90 6.55
CA LYS A 42 9.79 4.28 7.88
C LYS A 42 9.65 5.33 8.98
N MET A 43 10.47 6.37 8.94
CA MET A 43 10.41 7.52 9.86
C MET A 43 9.12 8.32 9.67
N GLN A 44 8.60 8.94 10.75
CA GLN A 44 7.40 9.77 10.66
C GLN A 44 7.71 11.07 9.90
N ALA A 45 6.72 11.58 9.18
CA ALA A 45 6.83 12.78 8.37
C ALA A 45 7.11 14.05 9.19
N HIS A 46 6.72 14.06 10.46
CA HIS A 46 6.93 15.18 11.38
C HIS A 46 8.10 14.94 12.35
N ASP A 47 8.82 13.82 12.23
CA ASP A 47 10.00 13.59 13.04
C ASP A 47 11.10 14.60 12.67
N PRO A 48 11.76 15.22 13.65
CA PRO A 48 12.88 16.12 13.40
C PRO A 48 14.12 15.33 12.96
N LEU A 49 14.77 15.84 11.94
CA LEU A 49 16.09 15.44 11.45
C LEU A 49 17.14 16.45 11.93
N GLN A 50 18.33 16.42 11.33
CA GLN A 50 19.35 17.45 11.58
C GLN A 50 18.85 18.86 11.27
N ASN A 51 19.36 19.82 12.05
CA ASN A 51 19.03 21.25 11.94
C ASN A 51 17.53 21.56 12.13
N HIS A 52 16.80 20.73 12.88
CA HIS A 52 15.37 20.90 13.17
C HIS A 52 14.48 20.88 11.91
N LEU A 53 14.93 20.23 10.83
CA LEU A 53 14.10 19.99 9.65
C LEU A 53 13.22 18.78 9.89
N GLU A 54 11.92 18.90 9.66
CA GLU A 54 11.03 17.74 9.69
C GLU A 54 11.33 16.84 8.46
N ASN A 55 11.13 15.52 8.58
CA ASN A 55 11.31 14.59 7.47
C ASN A 55 10.51 14.98 6.21
N PHE A 56 9.29 15.49 6.37
CA PHE A 56 8.49 16.02 5.27
C PHE A 56 9.16 17.23 4.58
N GLU A 57 9.76 18.13 5.35
CA GLU A 57 10.48 19.28 4.79
C GLU A 57 11.74 18.86 4.05
N TRP A 58 12.41 17.81 4.54
CA TRP A 58 13.55 17.19 3.86
C TRP A 58 13.15 16.63 2.49
N VAL A 59 12.00 15.95 2.39
CA VAL A 59 11.44 15.51 1.11
C VAL A 59 11.19 16.70 0.17
N VAL A 60 10.47 17.72 0.64
CA VAL A 60 10.07 18.87 -0.20
C VAL A 60 11.27 19.68 -0.69
N ARG A 61 12.35 19.78 0.10
CA ARG A 61 13.59 20.49 -0.31
C ARG A 61 14.37 19.76 -1.38
N ASN A 62 14.32 18.43 -1.38
CA ASN A 62 15.16 17.58 -2.21
C ASN A 62 14.44 16.96 -3.42
N LYS A 63 13.12 17.06 -3.44
CA LYS A 63 12.23 16.58 -4.50
C LYS A 63 11.13 17.61 -4.74
N ILE A 64 9.98 17.16 -5.24
CA ILE A 64 8.79 17.99 -5.37
C ILE A 64 7.82 17.70 -4.23
N TYR A 65 6.83 18.56 -4.09
CA TYR A 65 5.80 18.39 -3.07
C TYR A 65 5.03 17.07 -3.31
N PRO A 66 5.00 16.13 -2.34
CA PRO A 66 4.33 14.86 -2.52
C PRO A 66 2.80 15.05 -2.53
N ASN A 67 2.14 14.40 -3.50
CA ASN A 67 0.68 14.29 -3.52
C ASN A 67 0.18 13.30 -2.46
N PHE A 68 1.00 12.30 -2.15
CA PHE A 68 0.73 11.33 -1.10
C PHE A 68 1.99 10.89 -0.37
N TYR A 69 1.81 10.40 0.85
CA TYR A 69 2.85 9.89 1.72
C TYR A 69 2.46 8.48 2.22
N GLY A 70 3.25 7.48 1.87
CA GLY A 70 3.14 6.10 2.33
C GLY A 70 3.61 5.94 3.76
N ARG A 71 2.73 5.44 4.63
CA ARG A 71 3.02 5.31 6.07
C ARG A 71 2.56 3.98 6.64
N TYR A 72 3.42 3.40 7.47
CA TYR A 72 3.20 2.11 8.10
C TYR A 72 2.23 2.24 9.28
N LEU A 73 1.18 1.43 9.30
CA LEU A 73 0.18 1.42 10.38
C LEU A 73 0.69 0.75 11.67
N THR A 74 1.74 -0.06 11.55
CA THR A 74 2.34 -0.87 12.61
C THR A 74 3.86 -0.82 12.55
N GLY A 75 4.53 -1.29 13.61
CA GLY A 75 5.99 -1.30 13.72
C GLY A 75 6.56 -0.06 14.41
N GLU A 76 7.88 0.06 14.35
CA GLU A 76 8.61 1.21 14.88
C GLU A 76 8.29 2.45 14.05
N ASN A 77 8.11 3.61 14.71
CA ASN A 77 7.75 4.87 14.07
C ASN A 77 6.48 4.77 13.20
N CYS A 78 5.51 3.94 13.59
CA CYS A 78 4.25 3.79 12.88
C CYS A 78 3.40 5.08 12.91
N LEU A 79 2.41 5.14 12.03
CA LEU A 79 1.48 6.26 11.88
C LEU A 79 0.73 6.56 13.19
N THR A 80 0.65 7.84 13.53
CA THR A 80 -0.08 8.37 14.69
C THR A 80 -1.15 9.37 14.27
N LYS A 81 -2.08 9.71 15.16
CA LYS A 81 -3.11 10.73 14.88
C LYS A 81 -2.49 12.11 14.68
N GLU A 82 -1.42 12.39 15.41
CA GLU A 82 -0.64 13.62 15.30
C GLU A 82 -0.01 13.72 13.91
N GLU A 83 0.58 12.62 13.41
CA GLU A 83 1.15 12.55 12.07
C GLU A 83 0.09 12.69 10.98
N ILE A 84 -1.07 12.04 11.14
CA ILE A 84 -2.21 12.16 10.20
C ILE A 84 -2.61 13.63 10.06
N GLY A 85 -2.85 14.30 11.20
CA GLY A 85 -3.21 15.71 11.20
C GLY A 85 -2.11 16.60 10.59
N PHE A 86 -0.84 16.26 10.81
CA PHE A 86 0.29 16.96 10.19
C PHE A 86 0.28 16.84 8.67
N LEU A 87 0.21 15.62 8.13
CA LEU A 87 0.21 15.37 6.68
C LEU A 87 -1.01 16.01 5.99
N HIS A 88 -2.19 15.93 6.60
CA HIS A 88 -3.40 16.57 6.08
C HIS A 88 -3.31 18.10 6.07
N ARG A 89 -2.71 18.73 7.10
CA ARG A 89 -2.45 20.19 7.08
C ARG A 89 -1.47 20.60 5.99
N LYS A 90 -0.56 19.71 5.62
CA LYS A 90 0.34 19.87 4.47
C LYS A 90 -0.38 19.54 3.14
N GLY A 91 -1.66 19.18 3.13
CA GLY A 91 -2.39 18.85 1.90
C GLY A 91 -1.89 17.57 1.22
N CYS A 92 -1.26 16.68 1.97
CA CYS A 92 -0.74 15.40 1.48
C CYS A 92 -1.68 14.26 1.90
N LYS A 93 -2.01 13.38 0.96
CA LYS A 93 -2.81 12.17 1.22
C LYS A 93 -1.98 11.06 1.84
N ILE A 94 -2.60 10.14 2.56
CA ILE A 94 -1.88 9.05 3.23
C ILE A 94 -2.18 7.72 2.54
N ALA A 95 -1.13 7.04 2.06
CA ALA A 95 -1.22 5.66 1.60
C ALA A 95 -0.90 4.72 2.77
N ALA A 96 -1.88 3.97 3.24
CA ALA A 96 -1.72 3.08 4.39
C ALA A 96 -0.97 1.80 4.01
N VAL A 97 0.17 1.57 4.65
CA VAL A 97 0.97 0.35 4.50
C VAL A 97 0.88 -0.46 5.78
N TYR A 98 0.70 -1.77 5.68
CA TYR A 98 0.75 -2.67 6.83
C TYR A 98 1.89 -3.67 6.64
N ALA A 99 2.74 -3.82 7.65
CA ALA A 99 3.80 -4.82 7.66
C ALA A 99 3.53 -5.85 8.77
N ASP A 100 3.76 -7.12 8.46
CA ASP A 100 3.56 -8.25 9.36
C ASP A 100 4.63 -9.31 9.11
N SER A 101 5.16 -9.92 10.18
CA SER A 101 6.15 -11.00 10.09
C SER A 101 5.56 -12.39 10.33
N GLY A 102 4.24 -12.49 10.53
CA GLY A 102 3.54 -13.74 10.75
C GLY A 102 3.44 -14.61 9.49
N ALA A 103 3.06 -15.87 9.69
CA ALA A 103 2.87 -16.82 8.61
C ALA A 103 1.72 -16.40 7.68
N LYS A 104 1.95 -16.58 6.36
CA LYS A 104 1.01 -16.17 5.31
C LYS A 104 0.60 -17.35 4.42
N GLN A 105 0.09 -18.41 5.04
CA GLN A 105 -0.14 -19.71 4.38
C GLN A 105 -1.61 -20.11 4.24
N THR A 106 -2.49 -19.67 5.14
CA THR A 106 -3.88 -20.13 5.18
C THR A 106 -4.88 -18.99 5.06
N GLN A 107 -6.11 -19.29 4.61
CA GLN A 107 -7.20 -18.31 4.55
C GLN A 107 -7.51 -17.71 5.93
N GLY A 108 -7.45 -18.54 6.99
CA GLY A 108 -7.70 -18.10 8.36
C GLY A 108 -6.66 -17.10 8.86
N GLU A 109 -5.38 -17.30 8.56
CA GLU A 109 -4.32 -16.33 8.88
C GLU A 109 -4.56 -14.99 8.19
N GLY A 110 -4.93 -15.01 6.90
CA GLY A 110 -5.28 -13.81 6.15
C GLY A 110 -6.45 -13.05 6.77
N ALA A 111 -7.50 -13.77 7.15
CA ALA A 111 -8.68 -13.18 7.79
C ALA A 111 -8.36 -12.57 9.17
N ILE A 112 -7.56 -13.25 9.99
CA ILE A 112 -7.12 -12.73 11.29
C ILE A 112 -6.30 -11.45 11.10
N LEU A 113 -5.41 -11.40 10.12
CA LEU A 113 -4.60 -10.21 9.86
C LEU A 113 -5.46 -9.02 9.41
N ALA A 114 -6.42 -9.25 8.52
CA ALA A 114 -7.37 -8.22 8.09
C ALA A 114 -8.19 -7.65 9.27
N LYS A 115 -8.60 -8.48 10.23
CA LYS A 115 -9.28 -8.02 11.45
C LYS A 115 -8.38 -7.19 12.38
N LYS A 116 -7.08 -7.50 12.45
CA LYS A 116 -6.12 -6.66 13.19
C LYS A 116 -5.98 -5.29 12.52
N ILE A 117 -5.97 -5.26 11.18
CA ILE A 117 -5.94 -4.02 10.39
C ILE A 117 -7.17 -3.17 10.68
N ASP A 118 -8.37 -3.76 10.69
CA ASP A 118 -9.62 -3.06 11.00
C ASP A 118 -9.56 -2.34 12.37
N ILE A 119 -9.16 -3.06 13.43
CA ILE A 119 -8.98 -2.47 14.76
C ILE A 119 -7.99 -1.30 14.71
N ARG A 120 -6.85 -1.48 14.05
CA ARG A 120 -5.83 -0.43 13.94
C ARG A 120 -6.30 0.77 13.13
N ALA A 121 -7.06 0.53 12.06
CA ALA A 121 -7.66 1.56 11.23
C ALA A 121 -8.69 2.37 12.02
N PHE A 122 -9.55 1.70 12.80
CA PHE A 122 -10.49 2.33 13.72
C PHE A 122 -9.79 3.20 14.77
N GLU A 123 -8.73 2.68 15.40
CA GLU A 123 -7.93 3.42 16.38
C GLU A 123 -7.38 4.74 15.81
N LEU A 124 -6.90 4.70 14.56
CA LEU A 124 -6.32 5.84 13.85
C LEU A 124 -7.37 6.75 13.18
N GLY A 125 -8.62 6.31 13.10
CA GLY A 125 -9.69 7.04 12.41
C GLY A 125 -9.55 7.02 10.88
N ILE A 126 -9.02 5.93 10.32
CA ILE A 126 -8.91 5.74 8.88
C ILE A 126 -10.30 5.51 8.30
N PRO A 127 -10.74 6.27 7.29
CA PRO A 127 -12.08 6.16 6.74
C PRO A 127 -12.26 4.88 5.92
N GLU A 128 -13.50 4.37 5.87
CA GLU A 128 -13.91 3.30 4.95
C GLU A 128 -13.59 3.66 3.49
N GLY A 129 -13.42 2.63 2.66
CA GLY A 129 -13.02 2.75 1.26
C GLY A 129 -11.51 2.91 1.04
N THR A 130 -10.76 3.32 2.07
CA THR A 130 -9.30 3.45 2.04
C THR A 130 -8.63 2.14 1.63
N ALA A 131 -7.59 2.22 0.81
CA ALA A 131 -6.75 1.07 0.50
C ALA A 131 -5.72 0.81 1.58
N ILE A 132 -5.62 -0.44 2.03
CA ILE A 132 -4.56 -0.89 2.94
C ILE A 132 -3.65 -1.84 2.18
N PHE A 133 -2.39 -1.44 2.02
CA PHE A 133 -1.38 -2.22 1.31
C PHE A 133 -0.62 -3.11 2.28
N LEU A 134 -0.83 -4.42 2.20
CA LEU A 134 0.02 -5.38 2.91
C LEU A 134 1.36 -5.50 2.20
N GLU A 135 2.44 -5.19 2.90
CA GLU A 135 3.80 -5.39 2.41
C GLU A 135 4.15 -6.88 2.44
N ILE A 136 4.63 -7.39 1.30
CA ILE A 136 5.15 -8.74 1.14
C ILE A 136 6.63 -8.60 0.77
N GLY A 137 7.50 -9.14 1.62
CA GLY A 137 8.94 -9.14 1.37
C GLY A 137 9.29 -9.88 0.08
N GLU A 138 10.41 -9.49 -0.55
CA GLU A 138 10.85 -10.02 -1.84
C GLU A 138 10.96 -11.57 -1.86
N ASN A 139 11.45 -12.15 -0.76
CA ASN A 139 11.59 -13.60 -0.59
C ASN A 139 10.55 -14.21 0.35
N GLU A 140 9.52 -13.43 0.70
CA GLU A 140 8.50 -13.88 1.61
C GLU A 140 7.50 -14.81 0.92
N ALA A 141 7.25 -15.96 1.55
CA ALA A 141 6.28 -16.91 1.03
C ALA A 141 4.85 -16.48 1.41
N VAL A 142 4.05 -16.20 0.40
CA VAL A 142 2.61 -15.94 0.54
C VAL A 142 1.81 -16.92 -0.32
N SER A 143 0.82 -17.58 0.28
CA SER A 143 -0.06 -18.51 -0.42
C SER A 143 -1.28 -17.79 -1.02
N ARG A 144 -1.89 -18.40 -2.04
CA ARG A 144 -3.14 -17.91 -2.63
C ARG A 144 -4.27 -17.90 -1.61
N ASP A 145 -4.35 -18.93 -0.76
CA ASP A 145 -5.36 -19.04 0.28
C ASP A 145 -5.26 -17.87 1.27
N PHE A 146 -4.06 -17.54 1.72
CA PHE A 146 -3.85 -16.37 2.56
C PHE A 146 -4.35 -15.09 1.88
N MET A 147 -4.00 -14.87 0.61
CA MET A 147 -4.40 -13.69 -0.15
C MET A 147 -5.92 -13.58 -0.29
N ILE A 148 -6.61 -14.70 -0.52
CA ILE A 148 -8.08 -14.78 -0.56
C ILE A 148 -8.67 -14.39 0.79
N GLY A 149 -8.20 -15.00 1.88
CA GLY A 149 -8.70 -14.76 3.23
C GLY A 149 -8.49 -13.30 3.66
N PHE A 150 -7.31 -12.76 3.38
CA PHE A 150 -6.98 -11.36 3.62
C PHE A 150 -7.89 -10.42 2.82
N ALA A 151 -7.93 -10.55 1.50
CA ALA A 151 -8.66 -9.63 0.64
C ALA A 151 -10.16 -9.66 0.89
N ARG A 152 -10.76 -10.85 1.04
CA ARG A 152 -12.20 -10.98 1.33
C ARG A 152 -12.57 -10.33 2.65
N THR A 153 -11.79 -10.61 3.71
CA THR A 153 -12.10 -10.08 5.04
C THR A 153 -11.94 -8.57 5.05
N LEU A 154 -10.84 -8.04 4.49
CA LEU A 154 -10.59 -6.61 4.47
C LEU A 154 -11.66 -5.84 3.68
N MET A 155 -12.19 -6.42 2.60
CA MET A 155 -13.35 -5.89 1.87
C MET A 155 -14.64 -5.87 2.68
N ILE A 156 -14.89 -6.91 3.49
CA ILE A 156 -16.06 -6.97 4.38
C ILE A 156 -15.96 -5.90 5.47
N GLU A 157 -14.76 -5.65 6.00
CA GLU A 157 -14.51 -4.56 6.97
C GLU A 157 -14.49 -3.16 6.29
N GLY A 158 -14.88 -3.05 5.02
CA GLY A 158 -15.07 -1.76 4.33
C GLY A 158 -13.82 -1.17 3.69
N PHE A 159 -12.68 -1.86 3.67
CA PHE A 159 -11.42 -1.37 3.09
C PHE A 159 -11.13 -1.97 1.72
N THR A 160 -10.30 -1.28 0.93
CA THR A 160 -9.81 -1.81 -0.36
C THR A 160 -8.52 -2.62 -0.11
N PRO A 161 -8.45 -3.91 -0.47
CA PRO A 161 -7.22 -4.68 -0.30
C PRO A 161 -6.13 -4.23 -1.27
N GLY A 162 -4.91 -4.11 -0.77
CA GLY A 162 -3.74 -3.78 -1.57
C GLY A 162 -2.53 -4.64 -1.24
N TRP A 163 -1.61 -4.77 -2.18
CA TRP A 163 -0.34 -5.48 -2.02
C TRP A 163 0.82 -4.58 -2.37
N LYS A 164 1.79 -4.41 -1.46
CA LYS A 164 3.08 -3.79 -1.74
C LYS A 164 4.12 -4.89 -1.88
N ALA A 165 4.56 -5.18 -3.10
CA ALA A 165 5.34 -6.38 -3.37
C ALA A 165 6.24 -6.25 -4.60
N ASN A 166 7.24 -7.13 -4.70
CA ASN A 166 8.03 -7.31 -5.90
C ASN A 166 7.19 -8.06 -6.96
N THR A 167 6.94 -7.39 -8.08
CA THR A 167 6.08 -7.85 -9.17
C THR A 167 6.87 -8.42 -10.36
N ASP A 168 8.20 -8.57 -10.26
CA ASP A 168 8.98 -9.30 -11.27
C ASP A 168 8.56 -10.78 -11.28
N ALA A 169 8.38 -11.35 -12.47
CA ALA A 169 7.98 -12.74 -12.69
C ALA A 169 8.92 -13.78 -12.05
N LYS A 170 10.14 -13.37 -11.66
CA LYS A 170 11.07 -14.21 -10.92
C LYS A 170 10.57 -14.55 -9.51
N PHE A 171 9.82 -13.66 -8.87
CA PHE A 171 9.40 -13.81 -7.48
C PHE A 171 8.08 -14.59 -7.33
N ALA A 172 7.87 -15.13 -6.14
CA ALA A 172 6.70 -15.96 -5.85
C ALA A 172 5.38 -15.18 -5.94
N PHE A 173 5.40 -13.89 -5.55
CA PHE A 173 4.21 -13.05 -5.56
C PHE A 173 3.54 -12.98 -6.94
N ASP A 174 4.30 -12.77 -8.01
CA ASP A 174 3.78 -12.76 -9.39
C ASP A 174 2.96 -14.03 -9.69
N ARG A 175 3.54 -15.20 -9.42
CA ARG A 175 2.91 -16.48 -9.73
C ARG A 175 1.65 -16.69 -8.91
N THR A 176 1.71 -16.39 -7.61
CA THR A 176 0.56 -16.56 -6.70
C THR A 176 -0.57 -15.61 -7.07
N PHE A 177 -0.28 -14.32 -7.28
CA PHE A 177 -1.28 -13.32 -7.66
C PHE A 177 -1.88 -13.64 -9.04
N SER A 178 -1.04 -13.99 -10.03
CA SER A 178 -1.49 -14.31 -11.38
C SER A 178 -2.37 -15.57 -11.42
N THR A 179 -2.08 -16.57 -10.58
CA THR A 179 -2.96 -17.73 -10.41
C THR A 179 -4.29 -17.32 -9.79
N GLY A 180 -4.27 -16.43 -8.79
CA GLY A 180 -5.47 -15.85 -8.19
C GLY A 180 -6.33 -15.11 -9.22
N MET A 181 -5.73 -14.32 -10.11
CA MET A 181 -6.43 -13.65 -11.21
C MET A 181 -7.13 -14.61 -12.19
N GLN A 182 -6.65 -15.85 -12.32
CA GLN A 182 -7.25 -16.87 -13.18
C GLN A 182 -8.38 -17.64 -12.50
N THR A 183 -8.25 -17.89 -11.19
CA THR A 183 -9.10 -18.82 -10.45
C THR A 183 -10.12 -18.14 -9.53
N ASP A 184 -9.78 -16.97 -9.01
CA ASP A 184 -10.54 -16.20 -8.01
C ASP A 184 -10.62 -14.73 -8.44
N LYS A 185 -10.86 -14.51 -9.74
CA LYS A 185 -10.79 -13.20 -10.39
C LYS A 185 -11.68 -12.15 -9.71
N ASP A 186 -12.85 -12.55 -9.21
CA ASP A 186 -13.81 -11.70 -8.52
C ASP A 186 -13.24 -10.99 -7.28
N ILE A 187 -12.22 -11.58 -6.66
CA ILE A 187 -11.48 -11.04 -5.52
C ILE A 187 -10.25 -10.29 -6.01
N PHE A 188 -9.39 -10.97 -6.78
CA PHE A 188 -8.06 -10.44 -7.11
C PHE A 188 -8.12 -9.18 -7.99
N GLN A 189 -9.12 -9.05 -8.86
CA GLN A 189 -9.29 -7.85 -9.67
C GLN A 189 -9.64 -6.60 -8.83
N LYS A 190 -10.13 -6.79 -7.59
CA LYS A 190 -10.44 -5.69 -6.66
C LYS A 190 -9.23 -5.23 -5.85
N CYS A 191 -8.13 -6.00 -5.89
CA CYS A 191 -6.91 -5.67 -5.16
C CYS A 191 -6.09 -4.62 -5.93
N LEU A 192 -5.56 -3.63 -5.20
CA LEU A 192 -4.57 -2.69 -5.74
C LEU A 192 -3.16 -3.27 -5.62
N ILE A 193 -2.27 -2.87 -6.52
CA ILE A 193 -0.85 -3.25 -6.48
C ILE A 193 0.03 -2.02 -6.39
N TRP A 194 0.87 -2.00 -5.36
CA TRP A 194 2.04 -1.14 -5.24
C TRP A 194 3.27 -1.95 -5.61
N ALA A 195 3.74 -1.78 -6.84
CA ALA A 195 4.90 -2.47 -7.36
C ALA A 195 6.18 -1.85 -6.79
N VAL A 196 7.03 -2.65 -6.15
CA VAL A 196 8.36 -2.21 -5.68
C VAL A 196 9.48 -2.53 -6.68
N ALA A 197 9.11 -2.98 -7.88
CA ALA A 197 10.04 -3.34 -8.94
C ALA A 197 9.56 -2.90 -10.34
N PRO A 198 10.49 -2.58 -11.26
CA PRO A 198 11.91 -2.38 -10.97
C PRO A 198 12.11 -1.05 -10.25
N THR A 199 13.13 -0.96 -9.39
CA THR A 199 13.69 0.35 -9.05
C THR A 199 14.52 0.85 -10.23
N VAL A 200 14.59 2.16 -10.40
CA VAL A 200 15.41 2.83 -11.42
C VAL A 200 16.75 3.20 -10.77
N LYS A 201 17.85 2.64 -11.28
CA LYS A 201 19.17 2.66 -10.63
C LYS A 201 19.65 4.07 -10.28
N GLU A 202 19.35 5.05 -11.12
CA GLU A 202 19.71 6.45 -10.95
C GLU A 202 19.04 7.11 -9.73
N TYR A 203 17.93 6.56 -9.27
CA TYR A 203 17.17 7.06 -8.12
C TYR A 203 17.53 6.37 -6.80
N ASN A 204 18.13 5.18 -6.85
CA ASN A 204 18.49 4.46 -5.63
C ASN A 204 19.64 5.17 -4.90
N GLY A 205 19.43 5.53 -3.64
CA GLY A 205 20.42 6.28 -2.86
C GLY A 205 20.69 7.68 -3.39
N ILE A 206 19.80 8.24 -4.22
CA ILE A 206 20.05 9.52 -4.88
C ILE A 206 20.20 10.65 -3.87
N THR A 207 21.19 11.51 -4.08
CA THR A 207 21.45 12.72 -3.26
C THR A 207 21.22 14.02 -4.04
N THR A 208 21.01 13.93 -5.36
CA THR A 208 20.72 15.09 -6.20
C THR A 208 19.21 15.38 -6.27
N SER A 209 18.88 16.66 -6.31
CA SER A 209 17.51 17.17 -6.37
C SER A 209 17.00 17.40 -7.80
N HIS A 210 17.89 17.35 -8.80
CA HIS A 210 17.56 17.63 -10.20
C HIS A 210 16.80 16.49 -10.90
N LEU A 211 16.93 15.26 -10.39
CA LEU A 211 16.17 14.11 -10.88
C LEU A 211 14.97 13.90 -9.97
N ILE A 212 13.78 14.11 -10.52
CA ILE A 212 12.52 14.03 -9.77
C ILE A 212 11.91 12.65 -9.96
N HIS A 213 11.51 12.29 -11.19
CA HIS A 213 10.90 11.01 -11.51
C HIS A 213 11.29 10.57 -12.93
N PRO A 214 11.24 9.26 -13.27
CA PRO A 214 11.44 8.79 -14.63
C PRO A 214 10.37 9.33 -15.57
N ASP A 215 10.73 9.54 -16.85
CA ASP A 215 9.80 10.02 -17.87
C ASP A 215 8.70 9.02 -18.23
N ARG A 216 8.94 7.72 -17.96
CA ARG A 216 8.08 6.63 -18.39
C ARG A 216 7.58 5.81 -17.21
N TRP A 217 6.28 5.56 -17.21
CA TRP A 217 5.65 4.56 -16.35
C TRP A 217 6.07 3.15 -16.77
N MET A 218 7.00 2.53 -16.04
CA MET A 218 7.53 1.20 -16.35
C MET A 218 7.66 0.28 -15.13
N PRO A 219 6.67 0.20 -14.21
CA PRO A 219 6.67 -0.85 -13.20
C PRO A 219 6.63 -2.24 -13.86
N TYR A 220 7.12 -3.24 -13.15
CA TYR A 220 6.74 -4.62 -13.43
C TYR A 220 5.33 -4.87 -12.93
N ALA A 221 4.65 -5.80 -13.58
CA ALA A 221 3.30 -6.19 -13.24
C ALA A 221 3.22 -7.72 -13.24
N PRO A 222 2.44 -8.31 -12.32
CA PRO A 222 2.18 -9.73 -12.37
C PRO A 222 1.61 -10.13 -13.74
N SER A 223 1.97 -11.31 -14.22
CA SER A 223 1.64 -11.85 -15.54
C SER A 223 0.13 -11.94 -15.80
N GLY A 224 -0.68 -12.01 -14.74
CA GLY A 224 -2.14 -12.01 -14.82
C GLY A 224 -2.79 -10.64 -15.03
N ILE A 225 -2.02 -9.54 -15.00
CA ILE A 225 -2.48 -8.17 -15.24
C ILE A 225 -1.48 -7.40 -16.11
N THR A 226 -1.80 -6.15 -16.42
CA THR A 226 -0.96 -5.25 -17.20
C THR A 226 -0.38 -4.13 -16.34
N ARG A 227 0.68 -3.46 -16.84
CA ARG A 227 1.25 -2.27 -16.18
C ARG A 227 0.26 -1.13 -15.98
N ALA A 228 -0.80 -1.07 -16.78
CA ALA A 228 -1.83 -0.05 -16.65
C ALA A 228 -2.68 -0.24 -15.37
N GLU A 229 -2.71 -1.46 -14.84
CA GLU A 229 -3.46 -1.85 -13.63
C GLU A 229 -2.63 -1.70 -12.35
N ILE A 230 -1.34 -1.37 -12.45
CA ILE A 230 -0.51 -1.05 -11.28
C ILE A 230 -0.96 0.30 -10.72
N ALA A 231 -1.26 0.33 -9.42
CA ALA A 231 -1.77 1.51 -8.73
C ALA A 231 -0.65 2.47 -8.34
N ILE A 232 0.43 1.93 -7.78
CA ILE A 232 1.59 2.69 -7.29
C ILE A 232 2.87 1.99 -7.75
N TRP A 233 3.89 2.77 -8.11
CA TRP A 233 5.23 2.26 -8.42
C TRP A 233 6.29 2.93 -7.57
N GLN A 234 6.97 2.15 -6.72
CA GLN A 234 8.17 2.58 -6.00
C GLN A 234 9.37 2.46 -6.94
N TYR A 235 9.82 3.59 -7.47
CA TYR A 235 10.86 3.63 -8.51
C TYR A 235 12.23 4.00 -7.96
N GLY A 236 12.33 4.50 -6.73
CA GLY A 236 13.59 4.83 -6.07
C GLY A 236 13.54 4.41 -4.60
N VAL A 237 14.67 3.95 -4.07
CA VAL A 237 14.79 3.54 -2.67
C VAL A 237 15.92 4.27 -1.95
N GLU A 238 15.77 4.38 -0.63
CA GLU A 238 16.82 4.91 0.27
C GLU A 238 17.34 6.29 -0.16
N CYS A 239 16.46 7.14 -0.68
CA CYS A 239 16.81 8.42 -1.26
C CYS A 239 17.13 9.45 -0.19
N HIS A 240 18.07 10.35 -0.53
CA HIS A 240 18.54 11.45 0.29
C HIS A 240 18.84 11.05 1.73
N PRO A 241 19.78 10.11 1.93
CA PRO A 241 20.19 9.69 3.27
C PRO A 241 20.69 10.89 4.07
N ILE A 242 20.16 11.02 5.28
CA ILE A 242 20.60 12.02 6.25
C ILE A 242 20.83 11.32 7.59
N GLU A 243 22.02 11.52 8.13
CA GLU A 243 22.44 10.97 9.41
C GLU A 243 22.03 11.92 10.52
N ASP A 244 21.50 11.43 11.64
CA ASP A 244 21.28 12.23 12.85
C ASP A 244 22.53 12.29 13.73
N ASP A 245 22.49 13.09 14.81
CA ASP A 245 23.63 13.24 15.73
C ASP A 245 24.01 11.93 16.45
N MET A 246 23.17 10.89 16.38
CA MET A 246 23.42 9.56 16.94
C MET A 246 23.87 8.54 15.88
N GLY A 247 24.13 8.97 14.66
CA GLY A 247 24.58 8.11 13.56
C GLY A 247 23.47 7.30 12.89
N ARG A 248 22.20 7.60 13.18
CA ARG A 248 21.06 6.90 12.57
C ARG A 248 20.75 7.55 11.23
N VAL A 249 20.76 6.75 10.18
CA VAL A 249 20.45 7.21 8.82
C VAL A 249 18.95 7.15 8.59
N SER A 250 18.39 8.28 8.16
CA SER A 250 17.01 8.41 7.72
C SER A 250 16.96 8.58 6.21
N THR A 251 15.99 7.92 5.58
CA THR A 251 15.77 7.95 4.13
C THR A 251 14.27 7.93 3.84
N PHE A 252 13.93 8.19 2.59
CA PHE A 252 12.60 7.96 2.04
C PHE A 252 12.70 7.29 0.66
N ASN A 253 11.66 6.59 0.26
CA ASN A 253 11.51 6.01 -1.07
C ASN A 253 10.74 6.97 -1.96
N LEU A 254 10.84 6.77 -3.27
CA LEU A 254 10.14 7.58 -4.26
C LEU A 254 9.08 6.75 -4.96
N ASP A 255 7.87 7.31 -5.03
CA ASP A 255 6.71 6.64 -5.59
C ASP A 255 5.99 7.47 -6.65
N LEU A 256 5.34 6.76 -7.56
CA LEU A 256 4.50 7.35 -8.59
C LEU A 256 3.13 6.70 -8.61
N VAL A 257 2.13 7.53 -8.88
CA VAL A 257 0.79 7.12 -9.24
C VAL A 257 0.46 7.66 -10.63
N ARG A 258 -0.13 6.81 -11.47
CA ARG A 258 -0.62 7.20 -12.80
C ARG A 258 -2.11 7.55 -12.82
N ASN A 259 -2.92 6.92 -11.96
CA ASN A 259 -4.35 7.19 -11.85
C ASN A 259 -4.65 8.05 -10.62
N GLU A 260 -5.02 9.32 -10.84
CA GLU A 260 -5.36 10.25 -9.75
C GLU A 260 -6.46 9.73 -8.82
N GLN A 261 -7.38 8.90 -9.31
CA GLN A 261 -8.46 8.33 -8.48
C GLN A 261 -7.92 7.41 -7.39
N VAL A 262 -6.73 6.82 -7.56
CA VAL A 262 -6.07 6.08 -6.49
C VAL A 262 -5.75 7.01 -5.32
N ILE A 263 -5.31 8.24 -5.58
CA ILE A 263 -5.01 9.21 -4.52
C ILE A 263 -6.31 9.77 -3.92
N VAL A 264 -7.29 10.10 -4.75
CA VAL A 264 -8.52 10.77 -4.29
C VAL A 264 -9.46 9.82 -3.54
N GLU A 265 -9.63 8.59 -4.04
CA GLU A 265 -10.64 7.66 -3.54
C GLU A 265 -10.07 6.59 -2.60
N LYS A 266 -8.76 6.29 -2.70
CA LYS A 266 -8.14 5.15 -2.01
C LYS A 266 -7.08 5.55 -0.99
N MET A 267 -6.71 6.82 -0.92
CA MET A 267 -5.85 7.38 0.12
C MET A 267 -6.64 8.42 0.92
N PHE A 268 -6.32 8.57 2.20
CA PHE A 268 -7.10 9.41 3.11
C PHE A 268 -6.40 10.72 3.46
#